data_AF-A0A967Z450-F1
#
_entry.id   AF-A0A967Z450-F1
#
_cell.length_a   1.000
_cell.length_b   1.000
_cell.length_c   1.000
_cell.angle_alpha   90.00
_cell.angle_beta   90.00
_cell.angle_gamma   90.00
#
_symmetry.space_group_name_H-M   'P 1'
#
loop_
_entity.id
_entity.type
_entity.pdbx_description
1 polymer ?
#
loop_
_entity_poly.entity_id
_entity_poly.type
_entity_poly.pdbx_seq_one_letter_code
_entity_poly.pdbx_strand_id
1 'polypeptide(L)' 'QQANAFATGSNRNKALVAISSGMLQRFDQDEIEAVLGHEIGHVANGDMI' A
#
# COMPACT_ATOMS: atom_id res chain seq x y z
N GLN A 1 9.28 17.04 -1.77
CA GLN A 1 9.08 15.65 -1.32
C GLN A 1 7.68 15.23 -1.70
N GLN A 2 7.52 14.15 -2.47
CA GLN A 2 6.25 13.69 -3.06
C GLN A 2 5.74 12.47 -2.28
N ALA A 3 4.45 12.42 -1.96
CA ALA A 3 3.83 11.31 -1.24
C ALA A 3 3.43 10.23 -2.26
N ASN A 4 4.02 9.03 -2.13
CA ASN A 4 3.82 7.90 -3.04
C ASN A 4 3.74 6.60 -2.21
N ALA A 5 2.82 5.71 -2.56
CA ALA A 5 2.77 4.33 -2.11
C ALA A 5 3.09 3.40 -3.30
N PHE A 6 3.76 2.27 -3.04
CA PHE A 6 4.06 1.26 -4.04
C PHE A 6 3.81 -0.13 -3.46
N ALA A 7 2.96 -0.91 -4.11
CA ALA A 7 2.71 -2.31 -3.80
C ALA A 7 3.34 -3.20 -4.88
N THR A 8 3.98 -4.30 -4.49
CA THR A 8 4.52 -5.30 -5.42
C THR A 8 4.39 -6.71 -4.86
N GLY A 9 4.05 -7.68 -5.71
CA GLY A 9 3.93 -9.09 -5.35
C GLY A 9 2.79 -9.81 -6.05
N SER A 10 3.13 -10.74 -6.93
CA SER A 10 2.20 -11.44 -7.82
C SER A 10 1.36 -12.55 -7.16
N ASN A 11 1.41 -12.71 -5.84
CA ASN A 11 0.59 -13.71 -5.14
C ASN A 11 0.40 -13.35 -3.66
N ARG A 12 -0.75 -13.73 -3.08
CA ARG A 12 -1.17 -13.48 -1.68
C ARG A 12 -0.10 -13.82 -0.64
N ASN A 13 0.74 -14.81 -0.91
CA ASN A 13 1.79 -15.29 -0.01
C ASN A 13 3.14 -14.55 -0.13
N LYS A 14 3.28 -13.61 -1.08
CA LYS A 14 4.52 -12.86 -1.33
C LYS A 14 4.26 -11.40 -1.75
N ALA A 15 3.29 -10.76 -1.11
CA ALA A 15 3.07 -9.34 -1.32
C ALA A 15 3.88 -8.47 -0.37
N LEU A 16 4.38 -7.37 -0.89
CA LEU A 16 5.08 -6.33 -0.17
C LEU A 16 4.40 -5.00 -0.48
N VAL A 17 3.94 -4.33 0.57
CA VAL A 17 3.40 -2.97 0.48
C VAL A 17 4.39 -2.03 1.15
N ALA A 18 4.89 -1.05 0.39
CA ALA A 18 5.83 -0.05 0.88
C ALA A 18 5.20 1.35 0.79
N ILE A 19 5.28 2.09 1.89
CA ILE A 19 4.81 3.47 2.00
C ILE A 19 6.00 4.41 2.21
N SER A 20 5.99 5.56 1.54
CA SER A 20 7.08 6.53 1.69
C SER A 20 7.01 7.27 3.03
N SER A 21 8.17 7.68 3.55
CA SER A 21 8.23 8.53 4.74
C SER A 21 7.49 9.86 4.55
N GLY A 22 7.39 10.35 3.31
CA GLY A 22 6.61 11.53 2.96
C GLY A 22 5.09 11.34 3.08
N MET A 23 4.57 10.10 3.00
CA MET A 23 3.16 9.79 3.33
C MET A 23 2.94 9.82 4.84
N LEU A 24 3.83 9.18 5.61
CA LEU A 24 3.75 9.15 7.09
C LEU A 24 3.75 10.55 7.72
N GLN A 25 4.33 11.53 7.05
CA GLN A 25 4.38 12.92 7.52
C GLN A 25 3.20 13.79 7.07
N ARG A 26 2.42 13.33 6.08
CA ARG A 26 1.37 14.14 5.43
C ARG A 26 -0.04 13.65 5.68
N PHE A 27 -0.19 12.34 5.82
CA PHE A 27 -1.47 11.70 6.02
C PHE A 27 -1.62 11.29 7.48
N ASP A 28 -2.85 11.34 7.96
CA ASP A 28 -3.17 10.76 9.25
C ASP A 28 -3.23 9.22 9.17
N GLN A 29 -3.35 8.58 10.34
CA GLN A 29 -3.30 7.13 10.42
C GLN A 29 -4.47 6.46 9.68
N ASP A 30 -5.64 7.10 9.67
CA ASP A 30 -6.86 6.56 9.06
C ASP A 30 -6.75 6.58 7.52
N GLU A 31 -6.20 7.66 6.97
CA GLU A 31 -5.89 7.78 5.55
C GLU A 31 -4.87 6.73 5.09
N ILE A 32 -3.85 6.46 5.91
CA ILE A 32 -2.84 5.43 5.61
C ILE A 32 -3.46 4.03 5.69
N GLU A 33 -4.28 3.74 6.70
CA GLU A 33 -5.01 2.48 6.80
C GLU A 33 -5.94 2.24 5.60
N ALA A 34 -6.65 3.28 5.13
CA ALA A 34 -7.51 3.16 3.97
C ALA A 34 -6.75 2.75 2.70
N VAL A 35 -5.57 3.36 2.46
CA VAL A 35 -4.72 3.03 1.32
C VAL A 35 -4.14 1.61 1.45
N LEU A 36 -3.64 1.25 2.63
CA LEU A 36 -3.14 -0.10 2.88
C LEU A 36 -4.23 -1.16 2.71
N GLY A 37 -5.44 -0.89 3.19
CA GLY A 37 -6.59 -1.79 3.03
C GLY A 37 -6.98 -2.00 1.57
N HIS A 38 -6.95 -0.94 0.76
CA HIS A 38 -7.16 -1.01 -0.68
C HIS A 38 -6.13 -1.93 -1.36
N GLU A 39 -4.84 -1.73 -1.08
CA GLU A 39 -3.75 -2.54 -1.66
C GLU A 39 -3.77 -4.00 -1.18
N ILE A 40 -4.10 -4.25 0.10
CA ILE A 40 -4.30 -5.61 0.62
C ILE A 40 -5.47 -6.31 -0.07
N GLY A 41 -6.51 -5.57 -0.44
CA GLY A 41 -7.61 -6.08 -1.27
C GLY A 41 -7.08 -6.62 -2.61
N HIS A 42 -6.21 -5.86 -3.28
CA HIS A 42 -5.59 -6.30 -4.53
C HIS A 42 -4.66 -7.51 -4.35
N VAL A 43 -3.88 -7.53 -3.26
CA VAL A 43 -3.06 -8.69 -2.87
C VAL A 43 -3.91 -9.95 -2.70
N ALA A 44 -5.03 -9.83 -1.99
CA ALA A 44 -5.88 -10.95 -1.65
C ALA A 44 -6.57 -11.53 -2.89
N ASN A 45 -6.88 -10.67 -3.87
CA ASN A 45 -7.51 -11.03 -5.13
C ASN A 45 -6.52 -11.45 -6.22
N GLY A 46 -5.22 -11.20 -6.03
CA GLY A 46 -4.18 -11.59 -6.97
C GLY A 46 -4.12 -10.73 -8.23
N ASP A 47 -4.68 -9.51 -8.18
CA ASP A 47 -4.76 -8.54 -9.26
C ASP A 47 -3.74 -7.39 -9.08
N MET A 48 -2.60 -7.69 -8.44
CA MET A 48 -1.49 -6.75 -8.32
C MET A 48 -0.71 -6.64 -9.65
N ILE A 49 -0.55 -5.42 -10.17
CA ILE A 49 0.13 -5.09 -11.44
C ILE A 49 1.65 -5.03 -11.31
#